data_AF-A0A9P0PT29-F1
#
_entry.id   AF-A0A9P0PT29-F1
#
_cell.length_a   1.000
_cell.length_b   1.000
_cell.length_c   1.000
_cell.angle_alpha   90.00
_cell.angle_beta   90.00
_cell.angle_gamma   90.00
#
_symmetry.space_group_name_H-M   'P 1'
#
loop_
_entity.id
_entity.type
_entity.pdbx_description
1 polymer ?
#
loop_
_entity_poly.entity_id
_entity_poly.type
_entity_poly.pdbx_seq_one_letter_code
_entity_poly.pdbx_strand_id
1 'polypeptide(L)'
;MQNLEEMLQPFFPVHPRSHAISNRKILPGLRFFASGSYQLDLGRNHTVTLSQSWISRTHEVLGAFNFSEILNRYVHFPNTIQELTSTRERFFSKYQVP
;
A
#
# COMPACT_ATOMS: atom_id res chain seq x y z
N MET A 1 4.54 -15.90 4.84
CA MET A 1 4.15 -14.60 4.26
C MET A 1 5.42 -13.78 4.13
N GLN A 2 5.79 -13.34 2.93
CA GLN A 2 6.97 -12.48 2.73
C GLN A 2 6.73 -11.13 3.44
N ASN A 3 7.69 -10.62 4.21
CA ASN A 3 7.52 -9.36 4.91
C ASN A 3 7.42 -8.22 3.87
N LEU A 4 6.37 -7.41 3.97
CA LEU A 4 6.14 -6.28 3.05
C LEU A 4 7.32 -5.31 3.04
N GLU A 5 7.99 -5.16 4.18
CA GLU A 5 9.21 -4.35 4.30
C GLU A 5 10.33 -4.88 3.41
N GLU A 6 10.58 -6.20 3.43
CA GLU A 6 11.62 -6.85 2.61
C GLU A 6 11.34 -6.70 1.12
N MET A 7 10.07 -6.76 0.73
CA MET A 7 9.67 -6.60 -0.67
C MET A 7 9.87 -5.17 -1.18
N LEU A 8 9.61 -4.16 -0.36
CA LEU A 8 9.70 -2.76 -0.78
C LEU A 8 11.12 -2.18 -0.64
N GLN A 9 11.94 -2.69 0.30
CA GLN A 9 13.32 -2.26 0.55
C GLN A 9 14.17 -1.98 -0.71
N PRO A 10 14.25 -2.86 -1.72
CA PRO A 10 15.11 -2.64 -2.89
C PRO A 10 14.66 -1.47 -3.78
N PHE A 11 13.42 -0.99 -3.65
CA PHE A 11 12.85 0.06 -4.50
C PHE A 11 12.92 1.46 -3.88
N PHE A 12 13.48 1.58 -2.67
CA PHE A 12 13.62 2.87 -2.00
C PHE A 12 14.94 3.58 -2.38
N PRO A 13 14.96 4.92 -2.36
CA PRO A 13 16.21 5.66 -2.54
C PRO A 13 17.19 5.32 -1.41
N VAL A 14 18.47 5.16 -1.75
CA VAL A 14 19.52 4.94 -0.75
C VAL A 14 19.68 6.22 0.08
N HIS A 15 19.30 6.18 1.36
CA HIS A 15 19.39 7.32 2.26
C HIS A 15 20.67 7.24 3.11
N PRO A 16 21.48 8.31 3.18
CA PRO A 16 22.69 8.34 4.03
C PRO A 16 22.39 8.33 5.53
N ARG A 17 21.13 8.60 5.93
CA ARG A 17 20.66 8.39 7.30
C ARG A 17 19.81 7.13 7.33
N SER A 18 20.32 6.12 8.06
CA SER A 18 19.61 4.90 8.46
C SER A 18 18.38 5.25 9.33
N HIS A 19 17.35 5.82 8.72
CA HIS A 19 16.00 5.71 9.24
C HIS A 19 15.36 4.67 8.35
N ALA A 20 15.75 3.43 8.65
CA ALA A 20 15.21 2.21 8.08
C ALA A 20 13.75 2.43 7.72
N ILE A 21 13.40 2.11 6.47
CA ILE A 21 12.02 1.89 6.09
C ILE A 21 11.49 0.88 7.09
N SER A 22 10.78 1.39 8.08
CA SER A 22 10.17 0.63 9.15
C SER A 22 8.68 0.63 8.89
N ASN A 23 7.98 -0.34 9.47
CA ASN A 23 6.53 -0.42 9.54
C ASN A 23 5.88 0.91 9.90
N ARG A 24 6.61 1.78 10.61
CA ARG A 24 6.18 3.15 10.93
C ARG A 24 5.89 3.99 9.70
N LYS A 25 6.59 3.83 8.55
CA LYS A 25 6.33 4.57 7.29
C LYS A 25 5.32 3.87 6.39
N ILE A 26 5.43 2.54 6.27
CA ILE A 26 4.60 1.75 5.37
C ILE A 26 3.14 1.73 5.82
N LEU A 27 2.89 1.44 7.11
CA LEU A 27 1.52 1.30 7.62
C LEU A 27 0.72 2.61 7.56
N PRO A 28 1.26 3.78 7.97
CA PRO A 28 0.55 5.05 7.84
C PRO A 28 0.37 5.49 6.38
N GLY A 29 1.35 5.21 5.51
CA GLY A 29 1.21 5.45 4.08
C GLY A 29 0.04 4.66 3.48
N LEU A 30 -0.01 3.36 3.72
CA LEU A 30 -1.13 2.50 3.27
C LEU A 30 -2.47 2.96 3.83
N ARG A 31 -2.51 3.29 5.12
CA ARG A 31 -3.73 3.80 5.77
C ARG A 31 -4.20 5.11 5.15
N PHE A 32 -3.27 6.02 4.86
CA PHE A 32 -3.56 7.27 4.17
C PHE A 32 -4.11 7.01 2.76
N PHE A 33 -3.46 6.15 1.97
CA PHE A 33 -3.94 5.81 0.61
C PHE A 33 -5.31 5.13 0.60
N ALA A 34 -5.59 4.26 1.57
CA ALA A 34 -6.88 3.58 1.67
C ALA A 34 -8.02 4.50 2.13
N SER A 35 -7.74 5.47 3.00
CA SER A 35 -8.75 6.36 3.58
C SER A 35 -8.89 7.71 2.87
N GLY A 36 -7.91 8.09 2.05
CA GLY A 36 -7.85 9.38 1.35
C GLY A 36 -7.81 10.62 2.27
N SER A 37 -7.64 10.42 3.59
CA SER A 37 -7.95 11.43 4.58
C SER A 37 -6.69 11.89 5.31
N TYR A 38 -6.24 13.11 5.01
CA TYR A 38 -5.15 13.78 5.74
C TYR A 38 -5.51 14.12 7.20
N GLN A 39 -6.81 14.18 7.53
CA GLN A 39 -7.32 14.76 8.78
C GLN A 39 -7.80 13.73 9.80
N LEU A 40 -7.95 12.45 9.44
CA LEU A 40 -8.44 11.41 10.35
C LEU A 40 -7.45 11.07 11.50
N ASP A 41 -6.22 11.59 11.45
CA ASP A 41 -5.20 11.39 12.47
C ASP A 41 -5.19 12.45 13.59
N LEU A 42 -5.86 13.58 13.43
CA LEU A 42 -5.79 14.68 14.40
C LEU A 42 -6.75 14.52 15.60
N GLY A 43 -7.78 13.67 15.50
CA GLY A 43 -8.87 13.63 16.50
C GLY A 43 -9.08 12.32 17.28
N ARG A 44 -8.58 11.16 16.81
CA ARG A 44 -8.99 9.86 17.40
C ARG A 44 -7.98 8.71 17.38
N ASN A 45 -6.79 8.89 16.79
CA ASN A 45 -5.81 7.80 16.67
C ASN A 45 -4.59 8.04 17.56
N HIS A 46 -4.67 7.57 18.81
CA HIS A 46 -3.54 7.55 19.76
C HIS A 46 -2.35 6.70 19.28
N THR A 47 -2.51 5.91 18.22
CA THR A 47 -1.52 4.96 17.71
C THR A 47 -0.54 5.54 16.70
N VAL A 48 -0.84 6.70 16.09
CA VAL A 48 -0.04 7.29 15.01
C VAL A 48 -0.03 8.81 15.12
N THR A 49 0.71 9.34 16.09
CA THR A 49 0.94 10.80 16.22
C THR A 49 1.95 11.25 15.17
N LEU A 50 1.53 11.36 13.91
CA LEU A 50 2.38 11.81 12.80
C LEU A 50 1.95 13.21 12.36
N SER A 51 2.92 14.10 12.17
CA SER A 51 2.67 15.43 11.62
C SER A 51 2.25 15.34 10.15
N GLN A 52 1.47 16.31 9.66
CA GLN A 52 1.11 16.38 8.22
C GLN A 52 2.34 16.37 7.30
N SER A 53 3.43 17.00 7.72
CA SER A 53 4.72 16.97 7.01
C SER A 53 5.35 15.58 6.91
N TRP A 54 4.97 14.65 7.79
CA TRP A 54 5.43 13.28 7.78
C TRP A 54 4.68 12.43 6.75
N ILE A 55 3.39 12.70 6.51
CA ILE A 55 2.61 12.10 5.43
C ILE A 55 3.19 12.50 4.07
N SER A 56 3.67 13.74 3.92
CA SER A 56 4.39 14.13 2.69
C SER A 56 5.62 13.25 2.41
N ARG A 57 6.24 12.66 3.45
CA ARG A 57 7.39 11.75 3.31
C ARG A 57 7.00 10.31 3.00
N THR A 58 5.70 9.96 2.97
CA THR A 58 5.23 8.64 2.52
C THR A 58 5.16 8.54 1.00
N HIS A 59 5.53 9.59 0.25
CA HIS A 59 5.68 9.54 -1.21
C HIS A 59 6.67 8.46 -1.67
N GLU A 60 7.64 8.13 -0.81
CA GLU A 60 8.67 7.12 -1.07
C GLU A 60 8.03 5.74 -1.14
N VAL A 61 7.08 5.50 -0.23
CA VAL A 61 6.31 4.25 -0.18
C VAL A 61 5.44 4.14 -1.43
N LEU A 62 4.78 5.24 -1.83
CA LEU A 62 4.00 5.27 -3.08
C LEU A 62 4.89 5.02 -4.31
N GLY A 63 6.06 5.64 -4.36
CA GLY A 63 7.05 5.41 -5.41
C GLY A 63 7.44 3.94 -5.52
N ALA A 64 7.73 3.29 -4.38
CA ALA A 64 8.05 1.86 -4.33
C ALA A 64 6.88 0.99 -4.84
N PHE A 65 5.63 1.29 -4.47
CA PHE A 65 4.46 0.53 -4.94
C PHE A 65 4.16 0.72 -6.44
N ASN A 66 4.60 1.82 -7.04
CA ASN A 66 4.37 2.11 -8.46
C ASN A 66 5.36 1.41 -9.40
N PHE A 67 6.40 0.73 -8.89
CA PHE A 67 7.24 -0.14 -9.71
C PHE A 67 6.42 -1.32 -10.23
N SER A 68 6.57 -1.64 -11.52
CA SER A 68 5.76 -2.67 -12.18
C SER A 68 5.94 -4.05 -11.54
N GLU A 69 7.11 -4.37 -10.99
CA GLU A 69 7.34 -5.64 -10.29
C GLU A 69 6.48 -5.80 -9.03
N ILE A 70 6.17 -4.69 -8.36
CA ILE A 70 5.31 -4.68 -7.16
C ILE A 70 3.86 -4.50 -7.57
N LEU A 71 3.56 -3.49 -8.38
CA LEU A 71 2.19 -3.13 -8.74
C LEU A 71 1.45 -4.31 -9.36
N ASN A 72 2.07 -5.00 -10.33
CA ASN A 72 1.46 -6.12 -11.05
C ASN A 72 1.22 -7.35 -10.16
N ARG A 73 1.84 -7.41 -8.97
CA ARG A 73 1.60 -8.46 -7.98
C ARG A 73 0.26 -8.30 -7.27
N TYR A 74 -0.20 -7.05 -7.10
CA TYR A 74 -1.40 -6.71 -6.34
C TYR A 74 -2.55 -6.22 -7.23
N VAL A 75 -2.23 -5.62 -8.37
CA VAL A 75 -3.18 -5.07 -9.32
C VAL A 75 -3.00 -5.78 -10.64
N HIS A 76 -3.99 -6.60 -11.00
CA HIS A 76 -4.06 -7.24 -12.31
C HIS A 76 -5.44 -6.98 -12.91
N PHE A 77 -5.47 -6.45 -14.11
CA PHE A 77 -6.70 -6.30 -14.88
C PHE A 77 -6.85 -7.50 -15.81
N PRO A 78 -8.01 -8.19 -15.80
CA PRO A 78 -8.26 -9.30 -16.70
C PRO A 78 -8.12 -8.86 -18.17
N ASN A 79 -7.27 -9.54 -18.93
CA ASN A 79 -7.07 -9.24 -20.34
C ASN A 79 -7.85 -10.18 -21.27
N THR A 80 -8.49 -11.21 -20.71
CA THR A 80 -9.29 -12.18 -21.44
C THR A 80 -10.67 -12.36 -20.80
N ILE A 81 -11.65 -12.81 -21.60
CA ILE A 81 -13.01 -13.09 -21.12
C ILE A 81 -12.97 -14.23 -20.07
N GLN A 82 -12.06 -15.17 -20.23
CA GLN A 82 -11.84 -16.30 -19.33
C GLN A 82 -11.30 -15.82 -17.97
N GLU A 83 -10.31 -14.92 -17.96
CA GLU A 83 -9.81 -14.29 -16.72
C GLU A 83 -10.90 -13.45 -16.04
N LEU A 84 -11.71 -12.73 -16.83
CA LEU A 84 -12.81 -11.93 -16.29
C LEU A 84 -13.87 -12.81 -15.61
N THR A 85 -14.26 -13.91 -16.27
CA THR A 85 -15.27 -14.85 -15.77
C THR A 85 -14.80 -15.53 -14.50
N SER A 86 -13.57 -16.06 -14.49
CA SER A 86 -12.99 -16.68 -13.29
C SER A 86 -12.84 -15.68 -12.12
N THR A 87 -12.50 -14.42 -12.40
CA THR A 87 -12.45 -13.37 -11.37
C THR A 87 -13.83 -13.09 -10.78
N ARG A 88 -14.89 -13.01 -11.61
CA ARG A 88 -16.27 -12.82 -11.17
C ARG A 88 -16.75 -14.00 -10.32
N GLU A 89 -16.54 -15.22 -10.79
CA GLU A 89 -16.93 -16.44 -10.06
C GLU A 89 -16.23 -16.54 -8.70
N ARG A 90 -14.93 -16.23 -8.65
CA ARG A 90 -14.16 -16.20 -7.40
C ARG A 90 -14.67 -15.12 -6.45
N PHE A 91 -15.02 -13.94 -6.97
CA PHE A 91 -15.59 -12.85 -6.17
C PHE A 91 -16.96 -13.23 -5.60
N PHE A 92 -17.84 -13.78 -6.43
CA PHE A 92 -19.15 -14.27 -6.03
C PHE A 92 -19.04 -15.39 -4.98
N SER A 93 -18.19 -16.38 -5.22
CA SER A 93 -17.95 -17.48 -4.28
C SER A 93 -17.52 -16.97 -2.90
N LYS A 94 -16.61 -15.99 -2.86
CA LYS A 94 -16.05 -15.47 -1.61
C LYS A 94 -16.96 -14.48 -0.87
N TYR A 95 -17.64 -13.59 -1.59
CA TYR A 95 -18.37 -12.47 -1.00
C TYR A 95 -19.89 -12.58 -1.17
N GLN A 96 -20.39 -13.52 -1.98
CA GLN A 96 -21.80 -13.69 -2.29
C GLN A 96 -22.45 -12.42 -2.85
N VAL A 97 -21.65 -11.60 -3.54
CA VAL A 97 -22.09 -10.38 -4.21
C VAL A 97 -22.23 -10.69 -5.71
N PRO A 98 -23.42 -10.51 -6.32
CA PRO A 98 -23.69 -10.75 -7.73
C PRO A 98 -22.80 -9.95 -8.69
#